data_AF-A0A948E1P2-F1
#
_entry.id   AF-A0A948E1P2-F1
#
_cell.length_a   1.000
_cell.length_b   1.000
_cell.length_c   1.000
_cell.angle_alpha   90.00
_cell.angle_beta   90.00
_cell.angle_gamma   90.00
#
_symmetry.space_group_name_H-M   'P 1'
#
loop_
_entity.id
_entity.type
_entity.pdbx_description
1 polymer ?
#
loop_
_entity_poly.entity_id
_entity_poly.type
_entity_poly.pdbx_seq_one_letter_code
_entity_poly.pdbx_strand_id
1 'polypeptide(L)'
;MFEYIKMEKEHLEKVSKLGREIFLLELLAGHTNSGLNTFSDFCNATVLETRMNEGGFGHIATFEGNLAGFIFFKTTSHISLFFVDKLFRGQGVGRNLLDASIDYLMRTDAQVSEITVNSDVSATYAYLKLGFSFRSGIQQKDGLAFVEMFREIPERSACLRSVGYISSPFLEREGVPIQPSGGAQLRGQINIFPEYEEGLADLDGFSHIIIIYRFHRQNGYNLKVVPFMDTEPRGIFSTRSPKRVSGIGMSIVKLVSVKGNIVEFSGVDMLDKTPVYDIKPWIHNFDYPGESISGWMKHERKAVEEKRSDNRFTK
;
A
#
# COMPACT_ATOMS: atom_id res chain seq x y z
N MET A 1 -7.53 19.90 -10.30
CA MET A 1 -7.46 18.92 -9.18
C MET A 1 -6.10 19.07 -8.53
N PHE A 2 -5.95 18.86 -7.23
CA PHE A 2 -4.63 18.86 -6.60
C PHE A 2 -3.87 17.59 -6.97
N GLU A 3 -2.59 17.72 -7.30
CA GLU A 3 -1.67 16.61 -7.48
C GLU A 3 -0.68 16.59 -6.32
N TYR A 4 -0.32 15.39 -5.85
CA TYR A 4 0.61 15.19 -4.74
C TYR A 4 1.74 14.32 -5.25
N ILE A 5 2.93 14.91 -5.42
CA ILE A 5 4.08 14.23 -6.00
C ILE A 5 5.27 14.31 -5.08
N LYS A 6 6.18 13.33 -5.21
CA LYS A 6 7.45 13.33 -4.48
C LYS A 6 8.26 14.57 -4.89
N MET A 7 8.86 15.22 -3.91
CA MET A 7 9.73 16.36 -4.14
C MET A 7 11.04 15.89 -4.76
N GLU A 8 11.37 16.46 -5.91
CA GLU A 8 12.63 16.26 -6.64
C GLU A 8 13.44 17.56 -6.69
N LYS A 9 14.73 17.48 -7.05
CA LYS A 9 15.67 18.63 -7.05
C LYS A 9 15.16 19.87 -7.79
N GLU A 10 14.48 19.67 -8.91
CA GLU A 10 13.89 20.74 -9.72
C GLU A 10 12.82 21.57 -8.99
N HIS A 11 12.25 21.04 -7.91
CA HIS A 11 11.21 21.71 -7.11
C HIS A 11 11.78 22.62 -6.02
N LEU A 12 13.04 22.46 -5.65
CA LEU A 12 13.62 23.04 -4.44
C LEU A 12 13.59 24.57 -4.43
N GLU A 13 13.80 25.21 -5.57
CA GLU A 13 13.73 26.67 -5.66
C GLU A 13 12.31 27.20 -5.40
N LYS A 14 11.29 26.55 -5.96
CA LYS A 14 9.88 26.93 -5.74
C LYS A 14 9.45 26.68 -4.30
N VAL A 15 9.86 25.54 -3.72
CA VAL A 15 9.63 25.18 -2.32
C VAL A 15 10.29 26.17 -1.36
N SER A 16 11.56 26.49 -1.61
CA SER A 16 12.34 27.47 -0.85
C SER A 16 11.70 28.85 -0.88
N LYS A 17 11.22 29.29 -2.05
CA LYS A 17 10.51 30.57 -2.19
C LYS A 17 9.21 30.57 -1.37
N LEU A 18 8.35 29.56 -1.56
CA LEU A 18 7.06 29.48 -0.86
C LEU A 18 7.24 29.40 0.67
N GLY A 19 8.18 28.60 1.14
CA GLY A 19 8.48 28.45 2.57
C GLY A 19 8.94 29.77 3.20
N ARG A 20 9.82 30.51 2.52
CA ARG A 20 10.28 31.83 2.96
C ARG A 20 9.15 32.87 2.96
N GLU A 21 8.32 32.90 1.92
CA GLU A 21 7.19 33.83 1.84
C GLU A 21 6.17 33.61 2.96
N ILE A 22 5.75 32.36 3.20
CA ILE A 22 4.79 32.05 4.27
C ILE A 22 5.39 32.39 5.64
N PHE A 23 6.65 32.04 5.87
CA PHE A 23 7.29 32.32 7.15
C PHE A 23 7.46 33.81 7.43
N LEU A 24 7.95 34.58 6.46
CA LEU A 24 8.13 36.02 6.61
C LEU A 24 6.81 36.76 6.79
N LEU A 25 5.70 36.28 6.19
CA LEU A 25 4.41 36.97 6.27
C LEU A 25 3.62 36.61 7.53
N GLU A 26 3.78 35.40 8.06
CA GLU A 26 2.82 34.86 9.04
C GLU A 26 3.45 34.43 10.37
N LEU A 27 4.78 34.23 10.43
CA LEU A 27 5.46 33.73 11.63
C LEU A 27 6.29 34.81 12.33
N LEU A 28 6.20 36.09 11.94
CA LEU A 28 6.92 37.20 12.60
C LEU A 28 6.48 37.45 14.06
N ALA A 29 5.28 37.03 14.45
CA ALA A 29 4.74 37.28 15.79
C ALA A 29 5.32 36.30 16.82
N GLY A 30 6.46 36.69 17.43
CA GLY A 30 7.02 35.98 18.60
C GLY A 30 8.46 35.51 18.44
N HIS A 31 9.10 35.72 17.28
CA HIS A 31 10.48 35.30 17.03
C HIS A 31 11.49 36.46 17.08
N THR A 32 12.71 36.14 17.50
CA THR A 32 13.84 37.08 17.51
C THR A 32 14.44 37.22 16.11
N ASN A 33 15.17 38.32 15.84
CA ASN A 33 15.88 38.52 14.56
C ASN A 33 16.84 37.35 14.23
N SER A 34 17.43 36.70 15.23
CA SER A 34 18.24 35.48 15.04
C SER A 34 17.41 34.29 14.56
N GLY A 35 16.21 34.08 15.10
CA GLY A 35 15.31 33.00 14.68
C GLY A 35 14.84 33.14 13.22
N LEU A 36 14.70 34.38 12.73
CA LEU A 36 14.36 34.64 11.32
C LEU A 36 15.48 34.20 10.37
N ASN A 37 16.74 34.48 10.72
CA ASN A 37 17.90 34.06 9.93
C ASN A 37 18.02 32.53 9.94
N THR A 38 17.90 31.91 11.11
CA THR A 38 17.95 30.46 11.26
C THR A 38 16.87 29.77 10.41
N PHE A 39 15.64 30.28 10.40
CA PHE A 39 14.58 29.71 9.57
C PHE A 39 14.79 29.94 8.06
N SER A 40 15.28 31.12 7.67
CA SER A 40 15.61 31.39 6.26
C SER A 40 16.64 30.38 5.73
N ASP A 41 17.59 29.97 6.55
CA ASP A 41 18.55 28.92 6.22
C ASP A 41 17.89 27.54 6.13
N PHE A 42 16.91 27.23 6.99
CA PHE A 42 16.16 25.96 6.95
C PHE A 42 15.40 25.73 5.64
N CYS A 43 14.87 26.80 5.02
CA CYS A 43 14.14 26.75 3.77
C CYS A 43 15.02 26.92 2.52
N ASN A 44 16.32 27.16 2.66
CA ASN A 44 17.21 27.38 1.52
C ASN A 44 17.27 26.15 0.59
N ALA A 45 17.23 26.37 -0.74
CA ALA A 45 17.16 25.28 -1.72
C ALA A 45 18.40 24.36 -1.66
N THR A 46 19.60 24.94 -1.52
CA THR A 46 20.85 24.17 -1.37
C THR A 46 20.85 23.35 -0.10
N VAL A 47 20.35 23.91 1.01
CA VAL A 47 20.24 23.20 2.29
C VAL A 47 19.24 22.05 2.21
N LEU A 48 18.10 22.25 1.53
CA LEU A 48 17.14 21.18 1.27
C LEU A 48 17.74 20.07 0.41
N GLU A 49 18.51 20.43 -0.63
CA GLU A 49 19.20 19.45 -1.46
C GLU A 49 20.19 18.62 -0.65
N THR A 50 21.01 19.26 0.21
CA THR A 50 21.92 18.55 1.11
C THR A 50 21.15 17.57 2.00
N ARG A 51 20.03 17.99 2.60
CA ARG A 51 19.20 17.10 3.43
C ARG A 51 18.60 15.95 2.64
N MET A 52 18.21 16.16 1.37
CA MET A 52 17.76 15.07 0.50
C MET A 52 18.87 14.05 0.26
N ASN A 53 20.09 14.51 0.02
CA ASN A 53 21.25 13.63 -0.16
C ASN A 53 21.62 12.87 1.12
N GLU A 54 21.31 13.41 2.29
CA GLU A 54 21.46 12.76 3.60
C GLU A 54 20.32 11.79 3.95
N GLY A 55 19.33 11.61 3.07
CA GLY A 55 18.20 10.69 3.27
C GLY A 55 16.89 11.36 3.72
N GLY A 56 16.83 12.69 3.74
CA GLY A 56 15.57 13.43 3.84
C GLY A 56 14.73 13.30 2.57
N PHE A 57 13.44 13.55 2.69
CA PHE A 57 12.53 13.54 1.53
C PHE A 57 11.36 14.49 1.77
N GLY A 58 10.62 14.79 0.71
CA GLY A 58 9.41 15.59 0.83
C GLY A 58 8.38 15.24 -0.22
N HIS A 59 7.19 15.82 -0.06
CA HIS A 59 6.13 15.83 -1.07
C HIS A 59 5.70 17.27 -1.31
N ILE A 60 5.26 17.53 -2.53
CA ILE A 60 4.65 18.80 -2.90
C ILE A 60 3.21 18.57 -3.36
N ALA A 61 2.38 19.59 -3.15
CA ALA A 61 1.05 19.67 -3.68
C ALA A 61 1.06 20.72 -4.79
N THR A 62 0.52 20.40 -5.95
CA THR A 62 0.35 21.35 -7.05
C THR A 62 -1.12 21.50 -7.42
N PHE A 63 -1.50 22.69 -7.87
CA PHE A 63 -2.81 22.99 -8.44
C PHE A 63 -2.60 23.78 -9.72
N GLU A 64 -3.03 23.20 -10.85
CA GLU A 64 -2.85 23.81 -12.18
C GLU A 64 -1.38 24.18 -12.46
N GLY A 65 -0.44 23.31 -12.06
CA GLY A 65 1.01 23.52 -12.22
C GLY A 65 1.65 24.48 -11.21
N ASN A 66 0.86 25.12 -10.34
CA ASN A 66 1.36 26.02 -9.30
C ASN A 66 1.53 25.28 -7.97
N LEU A 67 2.59 25.61 -7.22
CA LEU A 67 2.86 25.01 -5.92
C LEU A 67 1.83 25.49 -4.89
N ALA A 68 1.06 24.55 -4.33
CA ALA A 68 0.01 24.81 -3.34
C ALA A 68 0.48 24.56 -1.90
N GLY A 69 1.52 23.75 -1.72
CA GLY A 69 2.10 23.44 -0.43
C GLY A 69 3.17 22.37 -0.54
N PHE A 70 3.88 22.13 0.56
CA PHE A 70 4.88 21.09 0.65
C PHE A 70 5.06 20.61 2.09
N ILE A 71 5.59 19.41 2.23
CA ILE A 71 6.03 18.82 3.48
C ILE A 71 7.41 18.20 3.28
N PHE A 72 8.29 18.33 4.27
CA PHE A 72 9.65 17.82 4.22
C PHE A 72 10.02 17.14 5.53
N PHE A 73 10.55 15.93 5.43
CA PHE A 73 11.00 15.09 6.52
C PHE A 73 12.53 15.05 6.55
N LYS A 74 13.08 15.19 7.76
CA LYS A 74 14.46 14.78 8.05
C LYS A 74 14.51 13.25 8.12
N THR A 75 15.68 12.64 7.93
CA THR A 75 15.90 11.18 8.07
C THR A 75 15.11 10.60 9.24
N THR A 76 14.46 9.44 9.04
CA THR A 76 13.43 8.80 9.89
C THR A 76 12.01 9.30 9.60
N SER A 77 11.37 9.99 10.54
CA SER A 77 9.94 10.34 10.52
C SER A 77 9.67 11.69 11.17
N HIS A 78 10.67 12.58 11.19
CA HIS A 78 10.54 13.93 11.75
C HIS A 78 10.23 14.96 10.66
N ILE A 79 9.06 15.59 10.73
CA ILE A 79 8.69 16.72 9.88
C ILE A 79 9.56 17.92 10.28
N SER A 80 10.32 18.44 9.32
CA SER A 80 11.15 19.64 9.52
C SER A 80 10.57 20.88 8.85
N LEU A 81 9.78 20.73 7.79
CA LEU A 81 9.05 21.82 7.15
C LEU A 81 7.69 21.34 6.70
N PHE A 82 6.65 22.15 6.90
CA PHE A 82 5.31 21.82 6.43
C PHE A 82 4.48 23.08 6.23
N PHE A 83 4.24 23.42 4.96
CA PHE A 83 3.60 24.67 4.58
C PHE A 83 2.51 24.45 3.55
N VAL A 84 1.40 25.17 3.72
CA VAL A 84 0.31 25.25 2.74
C VAL A 84 0.06 26.72 2.48
N ASP A 85 0.08 27.09 1.21
CA ASP A 85 -0.23 28.45 0.78
C ASP A 85 -1.63 28.84 1.27
N LYS A 86 -1.75 30.07 1.78
CA LYS A 86 -2.99 30.61 2.33
C LYS A 86 -4.19 30.48 1.38
N LEU A 87 -3.96 30.55 0.06
CA LEU A 87 -5.01 30.41 -0.96
C LEU A 87 -5.62 29.00 -0.99
N PHE A 88 -4.87 27.98 -0.53
CA PHE A 88 -5.29 26.58 -0.58
C PHE A 88 -5.57 25.96 0.80
N ARG A 89 -5.57 26.78 1.87
CA ARG A 89 -5.91 26.32 3.23
C ARG A 89 -7.39 25.96 3.34
N GLY A 90 -7.69 25.02 4.23
CA GLY A 90 -9.06 24.53 4.44
C GLY A 90 -9.57 23.56 3.37
N GLN A 91 -8.80 23.31 2.30
CA GLN A 91 -9.19 22.45 1.17
C GLN A 91 -8.61 21.02 1.28
N GLY A 92 -8.07 20.64 2.45
CA GLY A 92 -7.49 19.32 2.68
C GLY A 92 -6.05 19.12 2.21
N VAL A 93 -5.43 20.12 1.57
CA VAL A 93 -4.05 20.04 1.03
C VAL A 93 -3.04 19.53 2.05
N GLY A 94 -3.05 20.09 3.27
CA GLY A 94 -2.14 19.64 4.35
C GLY A 94 -2.37 18.17 4.72
N ARG A 95 -3.63 17.74 4.88
CA ARG A 95 -3.95 16.34 5.20
C ARG A 95 -3.41 15.40 4.11
N ASN A 96 -3.67 15.72 2.84
CA ASN A 96 -3.25 14.88 1.72
C ASN A 96 -1.71 14.87 1.53
N LEU A 97 -1.02 15.98 1.79
CA LEU A 97 0.46 16.02 1.83
C LEU A 97 1.03 15.08 2.90
N LEU A 98 0.44 15.12 4.09
CA LEU A 98 0.83 14.26 5.21
C LEU A 98 0.53 12.78 4.90
N ASP A 99 -0.66 12.48 4.37
CA ASP A 99 -1.06 11.11 4.02
C ASP A 99 -0.17 10.54 2.91
N ALA A 100 0.15 11.32 1.86
CA ALA A 100 1.10 10.89 0.82
C ALA A 100 2.50 10.61 1.38
N SER A 101 2.94 11.40 2.37
CA SER A 101 4.24 11.20 3.02
C SER A 101 4.25 9.99 3.95
N ILE A 102 3.17 9.73 4.68
CA ILE A 102 3.00 8.52 5.48
C ILE A 102 3.04 7.29 4.57
N ASP A 103 2.32 7.32 3.44
CA ASP A 103 2.32 6.24 2.47
C ASP A 103 3.72 5.96 1.91
N TYR A 104 4.52 7.00 1.67
CA TYR A 104 5.92 6.85 1.26
C TYR A 104 6.80 6.26 2.37
N LEU A 105 6.68 6.76 3.60
CA LEU A 105 7.42 6.25 4.76
C LEU A 105 7.12 4.76 4.99
N MET A 106 5.85 4.38 5.02
CA MET A 106 5.45 2.98 5.20
C MET A 106 5.99 2.06 4.08
N ARG A 107 6.23 2.56 2.87
CA ARG A 107 6.81 1.79 1.76
C ARG A 107 8.33 1.66 1.84
N THR A 108 9.00 2.58 2.52
CA THR A 108 10.47 2.72 2.49
C THR A 108 11.12 2.37 3.83
N ASP A 109 10.38 2.46 4.93
CA ASP A 109 10.78 2.08 6.28
C ASP A 109 9.65 1.30 6.96
N ALA A 110 9.84 -0.02 7.07
CA ALA A 110 8.85 -0.92 7.66
C ALA A 110 8.75 -0.81 9.19
N GLN A 111 9.62 -0.05 9.86
CA GLN A 111 9.65 0.09 11.31
C GLN A 111 9.06 1.41 11.81
N VAL A 112 8.63 2.30 10.91
CA VAL A 112 8.08 3.60 11.28
C VAL A 112 6.75 3.42 12.03
N SER A 113 6.75 3.78 13.32
CA SER A 113 5.59 3.68 14.21
C SER A 113 5.04 5.05 14.64
N GLU A 114 5.81 6.11 14.44
CA GLU A 114 5.43 7.47 14.76
C GLU A 114 6.01 8.49 13.78
N ILE A 115 5.29 9.60 13.61
CA ILE A 115 5.81 10.84 13.01
C ILE A 115 5.94 11.89 14.10
N THR A 116 7.02 12.65 14.08
CA THR A 116 7.26 13.74 15.03
C THR A 116 7.39 15.08 14.33
N VAL A 117 7.17 16.17 15.07
CA VAL A 117 7.37 17.54 14.58
C VAL A 117 7.66 18.48 15.74
N ASN A 118 8.53 19.46 15.50
CA ASN A 118 8.66 20.63 16.36
C ASN A 118 7.73 21.72 15.82
N SER A 119 6.50 21.77 16.33
CA SER A 119 5.49 22.72 15.86
C SER A 119 5.76 24.10 16.43
N ASP A 120 5.72 25.13 15.59
CA ASP A 120 5.53 26.51 16.06
C ASP A 120 4.29 26.57 16.97
N VAL A 121 4.35 27.37 18.04
CA VAL A 121 3.26 27.47 19.03
C VAL A 121 1.93 27.84 18.37
N SER A 122 1.97 28.73 17.36
CA SER A 122 0.80 29.18 16.62
C SER A 122 0.21 28.10 15.68
N ALA A 123 1.02 27.12 15.27
CA ALA A 123 0.63 26.04 14.36
C ALA A 123 0.11 24.77 15.09
N THR A 124 0.25 24.68 16.41
CA THR A 124 -0.10 23.47 17.20
C THR A 124 -1.52 22.96 16.94
N TYR A 125 -2.51 23.86 16.82
CA TYR A 125 -3.89 23.49 16.55
C TYR A 125 -4.10 22.87 15.16
N ALA A 126 -3.29 23.24 14.16
CA ALA A 126 -3.34 22.61 12.84
C ALA A 126 -2.85 21.16 12.93
N TYR A 127 -1.79 20.88 13.69
CA TYR A 127 -1.29 19.53 13.91
C TYR A 127 -2.26 18.65 14.70
N LEU A 128 -2.96 19.19 15.71
CA LEU A 128 -4.03 18.46 16.41
C LEU A 128 -5.11 17.97 15.43
N LYS A 129 -5.55 18.81 14.48
CA LYS A 129 -6.52 18.41 13.43
C LYS A 129 -5.99 17.34 12.48
N LEU A 130 -4.68 17.23 12.33
CA LEU A 130 -4.00 16.21 11.54
C LEU A 130 -3.74 14.92 12.33
N GLY A 131 -4.17 14.84 13.60
CA GLY A 131 -4.06 13.66 14.44
C GLY A 131 -2.77 13.60 15.26
N PHE A 132 -2.05 14.70 15.41
CA PHE A 132 -0.92 14.78 16.33
C PHE A 132 -1.41 15.01 17.77
N SER A 133 -0.57 14.63 18.72
CA SER A 133 -0.70 14.85 20.16
C SER A 133 0.52 15.59 20.70
N PHE A 134 0.34 16.32 21.80
CA PHE A 134 1.45 16.98 22.49
C PHE A 134 2.39 15.94 23.14
N ARG A 135 3.70 16.15 22.98
CA ARG A 135 4.76 15.38 23.66
C ARG A 135 5.41 16.19 24.78
N SER A 136 5.57 17.50 24.58
CA SER A 136 6.19 18.41 25.54
C SER A 136 5.31 19.65 25.81
N GLY A 137 5.72 20.47 26.80
CA GLY A 137 5.31 21.87 26.88
C GLY A 137 6.03 22.76 25.86
N ILE A 138 5.85 24.09 25.96
CA ILE A 138 6.58 25.06 25.13
C ILE A 138 8.08 25.01 25.45
N GLN A 139 8.89 24.86 24.42
CA GLN A 139 10.35 24.88 24.46
C GLN A 139 10.87 26.06 23.64
N GLN A 140 12.11 26.47 23.91
CA GLN A 140 12.77 27.53 23.16
C GLN A 140 14.19 27.09 22.79
N LYS A 141 14.53 27.19 21.50
CA LYS A 141 15.86 26.87 20.98
C LYS A 141 16.18 27.78 19.81
N ASP A 142 17.41 28.33 19.78
CA ASP A 142 17.90 29.18 18.70
C ASP A 142 16.97 30.36 18.35
N GLY A 143 16.26 30.89 19.37
CA GLY A 143 15.34 32.01 19.22
C GLY A 143 13.95 31.65 18.67
N LEU A 144 13.65 30.36 18.49
CA LEU A 144 12.35 29.83 18.07
C LEU A 144 11.63 29.14 19.24
N ALA A 145 10.38 29.51 19.48
CA ALA A 145 9.50 28.82 20.43
C ALA A 145 8.71 27.72 19.70
N PHE A 146 8.73 26.49 20.23
CA PHE A 146 8.05 25.35 19.62
C PHE A 146 7.48 24.38 20.67
N VAL A 147 6.61 23.49 20.23
CA VAL A 147 6.09 22.37 21.02
C VAL A 147 6.36 21.08 20.27
N GLU A 148 6.95 20.09 20.94
CA GLU A 148 7.11 18.76 20.35
C GLU A 148 5.74 18.08 20.26
N MET A 149 5.42 17.58 19.08
CA MET A 149 4.20 16.85 18.82
C MET A 149 4.51 15.56 18.06
N PHE A 150 3.67 14.55 18.25
CA PHE A 150 3.81 13.27 17.58
C PHE A 150 2.46 12.74 17.10
N ARG A 151 2.47 11.94 16.05
CA ARG A 151 1.32 11.18 15.55
C ARG A 151 1.73 9.73 15.47
N GLU A 152 1.03 8.87 16.19
CA GLU A 152 1.15 7.43 16.02
C GLU A 152 0.71 7.06 14.60
N ILE A 153 1.53 6.27 13.94
CA ILE A 153 1.15 5.61 12.71
C ILE A 153 0.64 4.24 13.13
N PRO A 154 -0.68 3.97 13.03
CA PRO A 154 -1.16 2.62 13.30
C PRO A 154 -0.47 1.66 12.33
N GLU A 155 0.03 0.53 12.83
CA GLU A 155 0.44 -0.59 11.99
C GLU A 155 -0.68 -0.84 10.97
N ARG A 156 -0.43 -0.49 9.70
CA ARG A 156 -1.28 -0.94 8.60
C ARG A 156 -0.49 -1.96 7.82
N SER A 157 -1.08 -3.15 7.75
CA SER A 157 -0.66 -4.29 6.94
C SER A 157 -0.05 -3.81 5.63
N ALA A 158 1.23 -4.15 5.39
CA ALA A 158 1.93 -3.85 4.14
C ALA A 158 0.99 -4.00 2.93
N CYS A 159 0.84 -2.94 2.14
CA CYS A 159 -0.03 -2.98 0.95
C CYS A 159 0.61 -3.91 -0.08
N LEU A 160 0.06 -5.12 -0.23
CA LEU A 160 0.51 -6.07 -1.25
C LEU A 160 0.30 -5.47 -2.64
N ARG A 161 1.38 -5.39 -3.42
CA ARG A 161 1.33 -4.92 -4.81
C ARG A 161 0.94 -6.06 -5.74
N SER A 162 0.05 -5.77 -6.68
CA SER A 162 -0.33 -6.72 -7.74
C SER A 162 0.74 -6.69 -8.83
N VAL A 163 1.15 -7.86 -9.32
CA VAL A 163 2.07 -8.03 -10.45
C VAL A 163 1.35 -8.21 -11.78
N GLY A 164 0.04 -8.47 -11.74
CA GLY A 164 -0.80 -8.64 -12.92
C GLY A 164 -2.24 -8.96 -12.54
N TYR A 165 -3.00 -9.48 -13.50
CA TYR A 165 -4.37 -9.93 -13.27
C TYR A 165 -4.74 -11.16 -14.11
N ILE A 166 -5.70 -11.94 -13.60
CA ILE A 166 -6.27 -13.10 -14.29
C ILE A 166 -7.24 -12.64 -15.40
N SER A 167 -7.12 -13.22 -16.59
CA SER A 167 -8.20 -13.31 -17.57
C SER A 167 -8.83 -14.70 -17.51
N SER A 168 -10.15 -14.78 -17.31
CA SER A 168 -10.87 -16.06 -17.21
C SER A 168 -12.29 -15.95 -17.81
N PRO A 169 -12.96 -17.08 -18.11
CA PRO A 169 -14.35 -17.05 -18.58
C PRO A 169 -15.37 -16.68 -17.49
N PHE A 170 -14.95 -16.55 -16.23
CA PHE A 170 -15.87 -16.35 -15.11
C PHE A 170 -15.97 -14.88 -14.69
N LEU A 171 -17.04 -14.21 -15.09
CA LEU A 171 -17.32 -12.83 -14.68
C LEU A 171 -17.98 -12.76 -13.30
N GLU A 172 -18.80 -13.76 -12.95
CA GLU A 172 -19.56 -13.84 -11.70
C GLU A 172 -19.13 -15.04 -10.87
N ARG A 173 -19.38 -14.97 -9.55
CA ARG A 173 -19.00 -16.03 -8.60
C ARG A 173 -19.71 -17.35 -8.86
N GLU A 174 -20.98 -17.31 -9.23
CA GLU A 174 -21.75 -18.52 -9.42
C GLU A 174 -21.19 -19.34 -10.59
N GLY A 175 -21.02 -20.65 -10.40
CA GLY A 175 -20.51 -21.53 -11.45
C GLY A 175 -18.99 -21.61 -11.58
N VAL A 176 -18.22 -20.86 -10.79
CA VAL A 176 -16.74 -21.01 -10.76
C VAL A 176 -16.38 -22.34 -10.08
N PRO A 177 -15.46 -23.16 -10.63
CA PRO A 177 -14.88 -24.30 -9.93
C PRO A 177 -14.39 -23.89 -8.54
N ILE A 178 -14.67 -24.71 -7.52
CA ILE A 178 -14.27 -24.34 -6.15
C ILE A 178 -12.79 -24.58 -5.87
N GLN A 179 -12.10 -25.32 -6.75
CA GLN A 179 -10.68 -25.69 -6.71
C GLN A 179 -10.17 -25.93 -8.15
N PRO A 180 -8.85 -25.85 -8.42
CA PRO A 180 -8.29 -25.97 -9.77
C PRO A 180 -8.61 -27.30 -10.46
N SER A 181 -8.76 -28.38 -9.69
CA SER A 181 -9.09 -29.71 -10.21
C SER A 181 -10.42 -29.72 -10.97
N GLY A 182 -11.42 -28.94 -10.52
CA GLY A 182 -12.71 -28.82 -11.22
C GLY A 182 -12.67 -27.95 -12.48
N GLY A 183 -11.59 -27.19 -12.66
CA GLY A 183 -11.31 -26.35 -13.83
C GLY A 183 -10.19 -26.90 -14.72
N ALA A 184 -9.80 -28.17 -14.57
CA ALA A 184 -8.59 -28.72 -15.20
C ALA A 184 -8.54 -28.57 -16.74
N GLN A 185 -9.70 -28.58 -17.41
CA GLN A 185 -9.82 -28.38 -18.86
C GLN A 185 -10.01 -26.92 -19.26
N LEU A 186 -10.29 -26.03 -18.31
CA LEU A 186 -10.48 -24.61 -18.55
C LEU A 186 -9.14 -23.91 -18.60
N ARG A 187 -8.94 -23.09 -19.63
CA ARG A 187 -7.75 -22.26 -19.82
C ARG A 187 -8.00 -20.87 -19.24
N GLY A 188 -6.96 -20.33 -18.60
CA GLY A 188 -6.91 -18.97 -18.12
C GLY A 188 -5.56 -18.35 -18.48
N GLN A 189 -5.47 -17.04 -18.30
CA GLN A 189 -4.25 -16.29 -18.53
C GLN A 189 -3.94 -15.42 -17.32
N ILE A 190 -2.67 -15.24 -17.01
CA ILE A 190 -2.18 -14.17 -16.16
C ILE A 190 -1.57 -13.12 -17.08
N ASN A 191 -2.09 -11.91 -17.01
CA ASN A 191 -1.56 -10.76 -17.73
C ASN A 191 -0.67 -10.01 -16.74
N ILE A 192 0.64 -10.19 -16.87
CA ILE A 192 1.64 -9.52 -16.05
C ILE A 192 1.77 -8.07 -16.53
N PHE A 193 1.92 -7.14 -15.59
CA PHE A 193 2.15 -5.76 -15.96
C PHE A 193 3.53 -5.62 -16.62
N PRO A 194 3.69 -4.77 -17.66
CA PRO A 194 4.91 -4.70 -18.44
C PRO A 194 6.19 -4.52 -17.61
N GLU A 195 6.12 -3.76 -16.51
CA GLU A 195 7.25 -3.52 -15.62
C GLU A 195 7.75 -4.76 -14.85
N TYR A 196 6.97 -5.85 -14.83
CA TYR A 196 7.33 -7.11 -14.18
C TYR A 196 7.59 -8.26 -15.17
N GLU A 197 7.54 -8.00 -16.48
CA GLU A 197 7.70 -9.03 -17.51
C GLU A 197 9.03 -9.79 -17.40
N GLU A 198 10.13 -9.08 -17.12
CA GLU A 198 11.46 -9.68 -16.94
C GLU A 198 11.48 -10.78 -15.85
N GLY A 199 10.62 -10.65 -14.83
CA GLY A 199 10.48 -11.62 -13.76
C GLY A 199 9.89 -12.97 -14.18
N LEU A 200 9.41 -13.11 -15.41
CA LEU A 200 8.89 -14.37 -15.97
C LEU A 200 9.97 -15.27 -16.59
N ALA A 201 11.22 -14.82 -16.66
CA ALA A 201 12.32 -15.61 -17.21
C ALA A 201 12.37 -17.04 -16.61
N ASP A 202 12.59 -18.02 -17.47
CA ASP A 202 12.70 -19.46 -17.15
C ASP A 202 11.44 -20.12 -16.54
N LEU A 203 10.33 -19.39 -16.38
CA LEU A 203 9.09 -19.95 -15.81
C LEU A 203 8.51 -21.09 -16.66
N ASP A 204 8.73 -21.06 -17.98
CA ASP A 204 8.31 -22.09 -18.93
C ASP A 204 9.05 -23.43 -18.78
N GLY A 205 10.14 -23.47 -18.00
CA GLY A 205 10.82 -24.70 -17.58
C GLY A 205 10.01 -25.56 -16.60
N PHE A 206 8.92 -25.03 -16.04
CA PHE A 206 8.10 -25.73 -15.02
C PHE A 206 6.77 -26.22 -15.59
N SER A 207 6.33 -27.40 -15.15
CA SER A 207 5.02 -27.95 -15.56
C SER A 207 3.84 -27.35 -14.78
N HIS A 208 4.08 -26.86 -13.57
CA HIS A 208 3.07 -26.33 -12.66
C HIS A 208 3.60 -25.10 -11.93
N ILE A 209 2.68 -24.20 -11.61
CA ILE A 209 2.95 -22.96 -10.88
C ILE A 209 1.95 -22.79 -9.75
N ILE A 210 2.37 -22.06 -8.72
CA ILE A 210 1.55 -21.57 -7.61
C ILE A 210 1.21 -20.12 -7.91
N ILE A 211 -0.07 -19.80 -7.96
CA ILE A 211 -0.56 -18.43 -8.14
C ILE A 211 -1.07 -17.94 -6.79
N ILE A 212 -0.54 -16.81 -6.29
CA ILE A 212 -1.04 -16.11 -5.11
C ILE A 212 -1.83 -14.90 -5.59
N TYR A 213 -3.09 -14.80 -5.16
CA TYR A 213 -4.01 -13.81 -5.70
C TYR A 213 -4.97 -13.25 -4.64
N ARG A 214 -5.65 -12.15 -4.98
CA ARG A 214 -6.65 -11.53 -4.12
C ARG A 214 -8.06 -11.97 -4.48
N PHE A 215 -8.87 -12.35 -3.49
CA PHE A 215 -10.31 -12.44 -3.64
C PHE A 215 -10.95 -11.03 -3.74
N HIS A 216 -10.69 -10.32 -4.84
CA HIS A 216 -11.00 -8.88 -5.00
C HIS A 216 -12.49 -8.50 -4.94
N ARG A 217 -13.40 -9.43 -5.23
CA ARG A 217 -14.85 -9.20 -5.06
C ARG A 217 -15.34 -9.49 -3.63
N GLN A 218 -14.51 -10.05 -2.74
CA GLN A 218 -14.89 -10.38 -1.37
C GLN A 218 -14.78 -9.18 -0.44
N ASN A 219 -15.86 -8.93 0.29
CA ASN A 219 -15.91 -7.93 1.35
C ASN A 219 -15.99 -8.63 2.71
N GLY A 220 -15.20 -8.12 3.66
CA GLY A 220 -15.14 -8.61 5.03
C GLY A 220 -14.62 -10.05 5.15
N TYR A 221 -14.72 -10.59 6.36
CA TYR A 221 -14.34 -11.96 6.69
C TYR A 221 -15.31 -12.54 7.71
N ASN A 222 -15.36 -13.88 7.79
CA ASN A 222 -16.07 -14.59 8.85
C ASN A 222 -15.09 -15.56 9.53
N LEU A 223 -15.13 -15.65 10.86
CA LEU A 223 -14.28 -16.60 11.60
C LEU A 223 -14.80 -18.05 11.53
N LYS A 224 -16.09 -18.22 11.22
CA LYS A 224 -16.72 -19.52 10.91
C LYS A 224 -17.52 -19.42 9.62
N VAL A 225 -17.48 -20.46 8.81
CA VAL A 225 -18.17 -20.56 7.52
C VAL A 225 -18.72 -21.97 7.31
N VAL A 226 -19.74 -22.11 6.46
CA VAL A 226 -20.17 -23.42 5.93
C VAL A 226 -19.53 -23.60 4.54
N PRO A 227 -18.44 -24.39 4.42
CA PRO A 227 -17.70 -24.53 3.17
C PRO A 227 -18.53 -25.27 2.10
N PHE A 228 -18.14 -25.19 0.83
CA PHE A 228 -18.90 -25.79 -0.28
C PHE A 228 -19.10 -27.31 -0.17
N MET A 229 -18.17 -27.99 0.50
CA MET A 229 -18.10 -29.44 0.66
C MET A 229 -18.44 -29.89 2.10
N ASP A 230 -19.25 -29.12 2.81
CA ASP A 230 -19.75 -29.50 4.14
C ASP A 230 -21.10 -28.82 4.39
N THR A 231 -21.85 -29.34 5.36
CA THR A 231 -23.06 -28.72 5.90
C THR A 231 -22.82 -28.08 7.27
N GLU A 232 -21.77 -28.50 7.98
CA GLU A 232 -21.45 -28.00 9.31
C GLU A 232 -20.57 -26.72 9.28
N PRO A 233 -20.77 -25.77 10.21
CA PRO A 233 -19.86 -24.64 10.37
C PRO A 233 -18.44 -25.06 10.75
N ARG A 234 -17.45 -24.59 10.01
CA ARG A 234 -16.01 -24.80 10.25
C ARG A 234 -15.29 -23.49 10.54
N GLY A 235 -14.22 -23.53 11.34
CA GLY A 235 -13.35 -22.38 11.55
C GLY A 235 -12.66 -21.99 10.24
N ILE A 236 -12.62 -20.70 9.90
CA ILE A 236 -12.18 -20.23 8.57
C ILE A 236 -10.79 -20.74 8.17
N PHE A 237 -9.86 -20.81 9.13
CA PHE A 237 -8.49 -21.28 8.91
C PHE A 237 -8.39 -22.79 8.64
N SER A 238 -9.41 -23.56 9.00
CA SER A 238 -9.54 -24.99 8.66
C SER A 238 -10.25 -25.25 7.33
N THR A 239 -10.54 -24.20 6.54
CA THR A 239 -11.19 -24.29 5.22
C THR A 239 -10.35 -23.63 4.14
N ARG A 240 -10.84 -23.62 2.90
CA ARG A 240 -10.35 -22.78 1.79
C ARG A 240 -11.39 -21.74 1.32
N SER A 241 -12.37 -21.40 2.17
CA SER A 241 -13.39 -20.40 1.84
C SER A 241 -12.75 -19.02 1.58
N PRO A 242 -13.30 -18.19 0.68
CA PRO A 242 -12.72 -16.90 0.32
C PRO A 242 -13.01 -15.78 1.36
N LYS A 243 -13.91 -15.97 2.32
CA LYS A 243 -14.26 -15.00 3.39
C LYS A 243 -13.22 -14.97 4.53
N ARG A 244 -11.94 -14.86 4.20
CA ARG A 244 -10.80 -14.89 5.14
C ARG A 244 -10.26 -13.49 5.42
N VAL A 245 -9.60 -13.31 6.56
CA VAL A 245 -9.07 -12.03 7.06
C VAL A 245 -8.27 -11.26 6.01
N SER A 246 -7.27 -11.88 5.37
CA SER A 246 -6.43 -11.21 4.37
C SER A 246 -6.96 -11.29 2.94
N GLY A 247 -8.02 -12.08 2.69
CA GLY A 247 -8.59 -12.25 1.35
C GLY A 247 -7.61 -12.81 0.30
N ILE A 248 -6.62 -13.61 0.71
CA ILE A 248 -5.62 -14.22 -0.18
C ILE A 248 -6.08 -15.62 -0.59
N GLY A 249 -6.06 -15.87 -1.90
CA GLY A 249 -6.22 -17.17 -2.52
C GLY A 249 -4.89 -17.74 -3.03
N MET A 250 -4.85 -19.06 -3.18
CA MET A 250 -3.70 -19.79 -3.71
C MET A 250 -4.21 -20.94 -4.56
N SER A 251 -3.71 -21.04 -5.79
CA SER A 251 -4.04 -22.13 -6.71
C SER A 251 -2.76 -22.73 -7.28
N ILE A 252 -2.67 -24.06 -7.26
CA ILE A 252 -1.64 -24.81 -7.99
C ILE A 252 -2.27 -25.21 -9.32
N VAL A 253 -1.69 -24.72 -10.42
CA VAL A 253 -2.23 -24.89 -11.77
C VAL A 253 -1.18 -25.46 -12.70
N LYS A 254 -1.62 -26.07 -13.79
CA LYS A 254 -0.70 -26.56 -14.83
C LYS A 254 -0.32 -25.39 -15.74
N LEU A 255 0.99 -25.14 -15.87
CA LEU A 255 1.51 -24.16 -16.81
C LEU A 255 1.36 -24.68 -18.23
N VAL A 256 0.98 -23.78 -19.14
CA VAL A 256 0.74 -24.09 -20.55
C VAL A 256 1.79 -23.45 -21.42
N SER A 257 1.97 -22.14 -21.29
CA SER A 257 2.96 -21.39 -22.04
C SER A 257 3.24 -20.05 -21.33
N VAL A 258 4.42 -19.49 -21.62
CA VAL A 258 4.80 -18.12 -21.25
C VAL A 258 5.18 -17.41 -22.54
N LYS A 259 4.52 -16.28 -22.85
CA LYS A 259 4.74 -15.52 -24.09
C LYS A 259 4.68 -14.02 -23.78
N GLY A 260 5.84 -13.37 -23.79
CA GLY A 260 5.97 -11.99 -23.31
C GLY A 260 5.42 -11.89 -21.88
N ASN A 261 4.56 -10.90 -21.64
CA ASN A 261 3.90 -10.69 -20.35
C ASN A 261 2.64 -11.56 -20.10
N ILE A 262 2.38 -12.59 -20.92
CA ILE A 262 1.22 -13.47 -20.76
C ILE A 262 1.66 -14.87 -20.32
N VAL A 263 1.11 -15.33 -19.19
CA VAL A 263 1.27 -16.70 -18.68
C VAL A 263 -0.04 -17.46 -18.86
N GLU A 264 -0.06 -18.46 -19.74
CA GLU A 264 -1.23 -19.31 -19.94
C GLU A 264 -1.19 -20.51 -19.00
N PHE A 265 -2.35 -20.87 -18.43
CA PHE A 265 -2.46 -22.02 -17.52
C PHE A 265 -3.78 -22.78 -17.71
N SER A 266 -3.84 -24.01 -17.21
CA SER A 266 -5.09 -24.79 -17.08
C SER A 266 -5.37 -25.15 -15.63
N GLY A 267 -6.66 -25.22 -15.25
CA GLY A 267 -7.07 -25.37 -13.85
C GLY A 267 -7.69 -24.10 -13.27
N VAL A 268 -8.50 -23.38 -14.05
CA VAL A 268 -9.10 -22.11 -13.63
C VAL A 268 -10.11 -22.31 -12.50
N ASP A 269 -9.90 -21.61 -11.38
CA ASP A 269 -10.84 -21.48 -10.26
C ASP A 269 -10.99 -20.04 -9.76
N MET A 270 -10.58 -19.07 -10.58
CA MET A 270 -10.59 -17.64 -10.27
C MET A 270 -11.53 -16.87 -11.20
N LEU A 271 -11.98 -15.70 -10.73
CA LEU A 271 -12.75 -14.76 -11.55
C LEU A 271 -11.86 -13.98 -12.52
N ASP A 272 -12.47 -13.50 -13.60
CA ASP A 272 -11.88 -12.50 -14.47
C ASP A 272 -11.47 -11.25 -13.66
N LYS A 273 -10.38 -10.62 -14.08
CA LYS A 273 -9.73 -9.46 -13.42
C LYS A 273 -9.25 -9.69 -12.00
N THR A 274 -9.13 -10.94 -11.56
CA THR A 274 -8.54 -11.26 -10.25
C THR A 274 -7.09 -10.76 -10.16
N PRO A 275 -6.75 -9.85 -9.22
CA PRO A 275 -5.38 -9.37 -9.03
C PRO A 275 -4.46 -10.50 -8.58
N VAL A 276 -3.30 -10.61 -9.22
CA VAL A 276 -2.24 -11.57 -8.87
C VAL A 276 -1.17 -10.85 -8.09
N TYR A 277 -0.84 -11.38 -6.91
CA TYR A 277 0.24 -10.85 -6.07
C TYR A 277 1.57 -11.50 -6.38
N ASP A 278 1.58 -12.78 -6.73
CA ASP A 278 2.83 -13.51 -6.92
C ASP A 278 2.62 -14.80 -7.75
N ILE A 279 3.69 -15.25 -8.40
CA ILE A 279 3.76 -16.52 -9.11
C ILE A 279 5.04 -17.23 -8.66
N LYS A 280 4.91 -18.51 -8.28
CA LYS A 280 6.06 -19.35 -7.94
C LYS A 280 6.05 -20.64 -8.74
N PRO A 281 7.20 -21.19 -9.12
CA PRO A 281 7.25 -22.55 -9.65
C PRO A 281 6.80 -23.53 -8.55
N TRP A 282 6.07 -24.57 -8.92
CA TRP A 282 5.86 -25.71 -8.03
C TRP A 282 7.02 -26.69 -8.20
N ILE A 283 7.72 -26.97 -7.11
CA ILE A 283 8.92 -27.82 -7.09
C ILE A 283 8.57 -29.10 -6.34
N HIS A 284 8.48 -30.22 -7.07
CA HIS A 284 8.09 -31.52 -6.52
C HIS A 284 8.87 -31.90 -5.25
N ASN A 285 10.20 -31.71 -5.27
CA ASN A 285 11.06 -32.12 -4.15
C ASN A 285 10.86 -31.31 -2.86
N PHE A 286 10.27 -30.12 -2.92
CA PHE A 286 10.13 -29.21 -1.77
C PHE A 286 8.66 -29.02 -1.37
N ASP A 287 7.76 -28.94 -2.36
CA ASP A 287 6.35 -28.61 -2.15
C ASP A 287 5.46 -29.85 -2.01
N TYR A 288 5.92 -31.05 -2.38
CA TYR A 288 5.16 -32.29 -2.19
C TYR A 288 5.31 -32.80 -0.76
N PRO A 289 4.25 -32.77 0.07
CA PRO A 289 4.37 -33.13 1.49
C PRO A 289 4.46 -34.65 1.72
N GLY A 290 4.34 -35.49 0.69
CA GLY A 290 4.15 -36.93 0.84
C GLY A 290 2.75 -37.27 1.36
N GLU A 291 2.67 -38.24 2.27
CA GLU A 291 1.41 -38.64 2.91
C GLU A 291 0.84 -37.52 3.79
N SER A 292 -0.47 -37.27 3.72
CA SER A 292 -1.14 -36.20 4.46
C SER A 292 -2.54 -36.57 4.92
N ILE A 293 -3.04 -35.87 5.95
CA ILE A 293 -4.37 -36.08 6.55
C ILE A 293 -5.24 -34.84 6.31
N SER A 294 -6.42 -35.03 5.70
CA SER A 294 -7.33 -33.93 5.28
C SER A 294 -8.39 -33.51 6.32
N GLY A 295 -8.31 -34.03 7.55
CA GLY A 295 -9.21 -33.66 8.65
C GLY A 295 -10.69 -33.96 8.35
N TRP A 296 -11.55 -32.94 8.41
CA TRP A 296 -13.00 -33.08 8.16
C TRP A 296 -13.34 -33.28 6.67
N MET A 297 -12.43 -32.92 5.76
CA MET A 297 -12.65 -33.00 4.32
C MET A 297 -12.36 -34.42 3.82
N LYS A 298 -13.39 -35.27 3.79
CA LYS A 298 -13.31 -36.68 3.39
C LYS A 298 -13.89 -37.00 2.01
N HIS A 299 -14.36 -35.97 1.29
CA HIS A 299 -14.93 -36.17 -0.04
C HIS A 299 -13.88 -36.67 -1.03
N GLU A 300 -14.30 -37.59 -1.90
CA GLU A 300 -13.48 -38.09 -3.00
C GLU A 300 -13.14 -36.98 -3.99
N ARG A 301 -12.02 -37.15 -4.69
CA ARG A 301 -11.52 -36.21 -5.69
C ARG A 301 -12.58 -35.83 -6.74
N LYS A 302 -13.33 -36.81 -7.24
CA LYS A 302 -14.39 -36.60 -8.24
C LYS A 302 -15.47 -35.63 -7.75
N ALA A 303 -15.90 -35.75 -6.49
CA ALA A 303 -16.90 -34.85 -5.91
C ALA A 303 -16.39 -33.41 -5.82
N VAL A 304 -15.09 -33.21 -5.58
CA VAL A 304 -14.47 -31.87 -5.58
C VAL A 304 -14.38 -31.31 -7.00
N GLU A 305 -14.04 -32.14 -7.99
CA GLU A 305 -13.91 -31.75 -9.39
C GLU A 305 -15.26 -31.30 -10.00
N GLU A 306 -16.37 -31.90 -9.57
CA GLU A 306 -17.71 -31.55 -10.05
C GLU A 306 -18.29 -30.32 -9.34
N LYS A 307 -17.78 -29.95 -8.16
CA LYS A 307 -18.38 -28.88 -7.36
C LYS A 307 -18.11 -27.50 -7.97
N ARG A 308 -19.17 -26.69 -8.01
CA ARG A 308 -19.14 -25.27 -8.39
C ARG A 308 -19.57 -24.40 -7.21
N SER A 309 -19.07 -23.18 -7.23
CA SER A 309 -19.45 -22.17 -6.25
C SER A 309 -20.86 -21.66 -6.52
N ASP A 310 -21.51 -21.28 -5.42
CA ASP A 310 -22.86 -20.76 -5.37
C ASP A 310 -22.87 -19.42 -4.61
N ASN A 311 -24.06 -18.98 -4.24
CA ASN A 311 -24.31 -17.62 -3.79
C ASN A 311 -24.03 -17.46 -2.29
N ARG A 312 -23.52 -18.50 -1.60
CA ARG A 312 -23.40 -18.51 -0.12
C ARG A 312 -22.42 -17.47 0.46
N PHE A 313 -21.54 -16.90 -0.37
CA PHE A 313 -20.55 -15.91 0.06
C PHE A 313 -20.74 -14.53 -0.60
N THR A 314 -21.92 -14.23 -1.14
CA THR A 314 -22.22 -12.95 -1.82
C THR A 314 -22.67 -11.84 -0.87
N LYS A 315 -23.18 -12.19 0.32
CA LYS A 315 -23.58 -11.25 1.37
C LYS A 315 -22.43 -10.89 2.28
#